data_AF-A0A545URR7-F1
#
_entry.id   AF-A0A545URR7-F1
#
_cell.length_a   1.000
_cell.length_b   1.000
_cell.length_c   1.000
_cell.angle_alpha   90.00
_cell.angle_beta   90.00
_cell.angle_gamma   90.00
#
_symmetry.space_group_name_H-M   'P 1'
#
loop_
_entity.id
_entity.type
_entity.pdbx_description
1 polymer ?
#
loop_
_entity_poly.entity_id
_entity_poly.type
_entity_poly.pdbx_seq_one_letter_code
_entity_poly.pdbx_strand_id
1 'polypeptide(L)'
;MFSKSLTVESRGVRLGLLAALGACLALNLGALVFSLRILMRGTRRYSYLAGDHPRELPLRVRTIQVDFHDDPVHYKLKGANATAEWNALRPPGTGFVFLGEDPQAFDVSMWHQLHCLNHIRAMLVNGDDGSDHTEHCFHYLRQGILCAADTTLEWGATTKLANGDTVASGVGTTHTCRDWHQVYDWMENNHERWTPEMSKMIKDAVG
;
A
#
# COMPACT_ATOMS: atom_id res chain seq x y z
N MET A 1 -32.74 -21.18 -64.62
CA MET A 1 -33.52 -20.18 -63.84
C MET A 1 -32.96 -19.96 -62.41
N PHE A 2 -31.68 -20.28 -62.12
CA PHE A 2 -31.12 -20.29 -60.76
C PHE A 2 -30.25 -19.06 -60.36
N SER A 3 -29.96 -18.14 -61.29
CA SER A 3 -28.90 -17.12 -61.07
C SER A 3 -29.33 -15.88 -60.26
N LYS A 4 -30.63 -15.56 -60.15
CA LYS A 4 -31.09 -14.35 -59.45
C LYS A 4 -31.15 -14.49 -57.92
N SER A 5 -31.29 -15.72 -57.41
CA SER A 5 -31.42 -15.99 -55.97
C SER A 5 -30.06 -15.84 -55.25
N LEU A 6 -28.98 -16.39 -55.82
CA LEU A 6 -27.61 -16.28 -55.30
C LEU A 6 -27.10 -14.83 -55.20
N THR A 7 -27.49 -13.96 -56.13
CA THR A 7 -27.08 -12.54 -56.12
C THR A 7 -27.72 -11.73 -54.99
N VAL A 8 -28.94 -12.06 -54.58
CA VAL A 8 -29.65 -11.38 -53.49
C VAL A 8 -29.08 -11.79 -52.13
N GLU A 9 -28.79 -13.08 -51.98
CA GLU A 9 -28.19 -13.65 -50.77
C GLU A 9 -26.78 -13.10 -50.50
N SER A 10 -25.94 -13.00 -51.53
CA SER A 10 -24.60 -12.41 -51.42
C SER A 10 -24.59 -10.91 -51.07
N ARG A 11 -25.63 -10.16 -51.48
CA ARG A 11 -25.81 -8.74 -51.11
C ARG A 11 -26.18 -8.60 -49.64
N GLY A 12 -27.06 -9.46 -49.12
CA GLY A 12 -27.43 -9.49 -47.71
C GLY A 12 -26.24 -9.76 -46.80
N VAL A 13 -25.41 -10.75 -47.15
CA VAL A 13 -24.19 -11.09 -46.41
C VAL A 13 -23.17 -9.94 -46.41
N ARG A 14 -22.97 -9.26 -47.55
CA ARG A 14 -22.08 -8.09 -47.64
C ARG A 14 -22.57 -6.91 -46.81
N LEU A 15 -23.86 -6.61 -46.83
CA LEU A 15 -24.44 -5.56 -45.98
C LEU A 15 -24.31 -5.89 -44.49
N GLY A 16 -24.53 -7.15 -44.11
CA GLY A 16 -24.34 -7.62 -42.73
C GLY A 16 -22.89 -7.48 -42.25
N LEU A 17 -21.92 -7.87 -43.08
CA LEU A 17 -20.49 -7.71 -42.78
C LEU A 17 -20.07 -6.25 -42.66
N LEU A 18 -20.54 -5.37 -43.56
CA LEU A 18 -20.25 -3.94 -43.49
C LEU A 18 -20.86 -3.29 -42.24
N ALA A 19 -22.07 -3.69 -41.86
CA ALA A 19 -22.70 -3.23 -40.63
C ALA A 19 -21.94 -3.71 -39.38
N ALA A 20 -21.50 -4.97 -39.36
CA ALA A 20 -20.70 -5.51 -38.27
C ALA A 20 -19.33 -4.82 -38.14
N LEU A 21 -18.63 -4.62 -39.26
CA LEU A 21 -17.37 -3.87 -39.29
C LEU A 21 -17.55 -2.42 -38.83
N GLY A 22 -18.63 -1.75 -39.26
CA GLY A 22 -18.97 -0.40 -38.81
C GLY A 22 -19.21 -0.34 -37.30
N ALA A 23 -19.95 -1.30 -36.75
CA ALA A 23 -20.20 -1.39 -35.32
C ALA A 23 -18.91 -1.67 -34.52
N CYS A 24 -18.06 -2.58 -34.98
CA CYS A 24 -16.77 -2.87 -34.36
C CYS A 24 -15.84 -1.64 -34.39
N LEU A 25 -15.80 -0.92 -35.51
CA LEU A 25 -14.98 0.29 -35.63
C LEU A 25 -15.47 1.38 -34.66
N ALA A 26 -16.79 1.59 -34.57
CA ALA A 26 -17.37 2.56 -33.64
C ALA A 26 -17.08 2.21 -32.17
N LEU A 27 -17.19 0.94 -31.80
CA LEU A 27 -16.85 0.47 -30.45
C LEU A 27 -15.36 0.66 -30.12
N ASN A 28 -14.46 0.30 -31.04
CA ASN A 28 -13.02 0.48 -30.85
C ASN A 28 -12.64 1.97 -30.76
N LEU A 29 -13.22 2.81 -31.61
CA LEU A 29 -12.99 4.26 -31.58
C LEU A 29 -13.51 4.86 -30.26
N GLY A 30 -14.69 4.41 -29.81
CA GLY A 30 -15.25 4.81 -28.51
C GLY A 30 -14.37 4.40 -27.33
N ALA A 31 -13.87 3.17 -27.32
CA ALA A 31 -12.94 2.67 -26.30
C ALA A 31 -11.60 3.43 -26.30
N LEU A 32 -11.07 3.76 -27.48
CA LEU A 32 -9.86 4.56 -27.64
C LEU A 32 -10.05 5.99 -27.11
N VAL A 33 -11.15 6.65 -27.48
CA VAL A 33 -11.48 8.00 -26.98
C VAL A 33 -11.70 8.00 -25.47
N PHE A 34 -12.37 6.98 -24.92
CA PHE A 34 -12.56 6.82 -23.48
C PHE A 34 -11.22 6.64 -22.76
N SER A 35 -10.35 5.78 -23.28
CA SER A 35 -9.00 5.54 -22.73
C SER A 35 -8.13 6.79 -22.80
N LEU A 36 -8.16 7.52 -23.92
CA LEU A 36 -7.47 8.80 -24.08
C LEU A 36 -8.03 9.88 -23.15
N ARG A 37 -9.34 9.92 -22.91
CA ARG A 37 -9.94 10.83 -21.91
C ARG A 37 -9.53 10.51 -20.48
N ILE A 38 -9.31 9.23 -20.15
CA ILE A 38 -8.76 8.82 -18.86
C ILE A 38 -7.30 9.25 -18.74
N LEU A 39 -6.50 9.04 -19.78
CA LEU A 39 -5.08 9.41 -19.82
C LEU A 39 -4.86 10.93 -19.85
N MET A 40 -5.75 11.68 -20.51
CA MET A 40 -5.70 13.15 -20.61
C MET A 40 -6.55 13.86 -19.57
N ARG A 41 -7.18 13.15 -18.62
CA ARG A 41 -7.82 13.78 -17.46
C ARG A 41 -6.70 14.46 -16.67
N GLY A 42 -6.58 15.78 -16.83
CA GLY A 42 -5.58 16.58 -16.13
C GLY A 42 -5.68 16.39 -14.61
N THR A 43 -4.56 16.63 -13.93
CA THR A 43 -4.48 16.60 -12.46
C THR A 43 -5.61 17.42 -11.87
N ARG A 44 -6.51 16.78 -11.13
CA ARG A 44 -7.57 17.45 -10.37
C ARG A 44 -6.90 18.51 -9.48
N ARG A 45 -7.39 19.75 -9.55
CA ARG A 45 -6.97 20.80 -8.60
C ARG A 45 -7.68 20.55 -7.29
N TYR A 46 -6.92 20.57 -6.19
CA TYR A 46 -7.39 20.35 -4.83
C TYR A 46 -7.20 21.64 -4.04
N SER A 47 -8.14 21.97 -3.15
CA SER A 47 -8.01 23.09 -2.21
C SER A 47 -7.11 22.77 -1.01
N TYR A 48 -6.87 21.49 -0.75
CA TYR A 48 -6.15 20.94 0.41
C TYR A 48 -6.81 21.19 1.77
N LEU A 49 -7.95 21.86 1.81
CA LEU A 49 -8.77 22.04 3.01
C LEU A 49 -9.51 20.74 3.37
N ALA A 50 -10.07 20.67 4.58
CA ALA A 50 -10.69 19.47 5.17
C ALA A 50 -11.51 18.62 4.16
N GLY A 51 -10.94 17.47 3.78
CA GLY A 51 -11.56 16.48 2.89
C GLY A 51 -11.33 16.68 1.38
N ASP A 52 -10.73 17.79 0.94
CA ASP A 52 -10.42 18.07 -0.47
C ASP A 52 -8.90 18.10 -0.72
N HIS A 53 -8.26 16.95 -0.54
CA HIS A 53 -6.85 16.70 -0.87
C HIS A 53 -6.72 15.39 -1.68
N PRO A 54 -5.63 15.20 -2.44
CA PRO A 54 -5.34 13.87 -2.97
C PRO A 54 -5.08 12.91 -1.81
N ARG A 55 -5.50 11.65 -1.96
CA ARG A 55 -5.29 10.62 -0.93
C ARG A 55 -3.81 10.27 -0.77
N GLU A 56 -3.04 10.40 -1.84
CA GLU A 56 -1.63 10.05 -1.91
C GLU A 56 -0.81 11.25 -2.39
N LEU A 57 0.49 11.24 -2.12
CA LEU A 57 1.42 12.21 -2.69
C LEU A 57 1.36 12.22 -4.24
N PRO A 58 1.53 13.39 -4.89
CA PRO A 58 1.52 13.51 -6.35
C PRO A 58 2.83 13.02 -6.99
N LEU A 59 3.30 11.83 -6.60
CA LEU A 59 4.49 11.18 -7.12
C LEU A 59 4.18 9.72 -7.46
N ARG A 60 4.72 9.21 -8.58
CA ARG A 60 4.58 7.80 -8.94
C ARG A 60 5.67 6.99 -8.25
N VAL A 61 5.28 6.22 -7.23
CA VAL A 61 6.18 5.28 -6.56
C VAL A 61 6.41 4.07 -7.49
N ARG A 62 7.66 3.76 -7.77
CA ARG A 62 8.04 2.56 -8.52
C ARG A 62 7.89 1.31 -7.66
N THR A 63 7.45 0.19 -8.24
CA THR A 63 7.48 -1.10 -7.56
C THR A 63 8.91 -1.64 -7.51
N ILE A 64 9.31 -2.18 -6.38
CA ILE A 64 10.60 -2.84 -6.17
C ILE A 64 10.36 -4.25 -5.63
N GLN A 65 11.31 -5.15 -5.86
CA GLN A 65 11.40 -6.42 -5.14
C GLN A 65 12.47 -6.26 -4.07
N VAL A 66 12.18 -6.70 -2.85
CA VAL A 66 13.09 -6.61 -1.71
C VAL A 66 12.99 -7.93 -0.96
N ASP A 67 14.12 -8.59 -0.79
CA ASP A 67 14.26 -9.72 0.11
C ASP A 67 14.50 -9.20 1.53
N PHE A 68 13.80 -9.77 2.50
CA PHE A 68 13.87 -9.30 3.88
C PHE A 68 14.94 -10.08 4.62
N HIS A 69 15.82 -9.37 5.29
CA HIS A 69 16.90 -9.95 6.07
C HIS A 69 17.05 -9.22 7.39
N ASP A 70 17.54 -9.94 8.40
CA ASP A 70 17.95 -9.31 9.64
C ASP A 70 19.24 -8.54 9.47
N ASP A 71 19.34 -7.43 10.18
CA ASP A 71 20.57 -6.66 10.28
C ASP A 71 21.11 -6.81 11.71
N PRO A 72 22.11 -7.66 11.95
CA PRO A 72 22.66 -7.87 13.29
C PRO A 72 23.50 -6.68 13.79
N VAL A 73 23.69 -5.64 12.97
CA VAL A 73 24.52 -4.47 13.27
C VAL A 73 23.66 -3.24 13.52
N HIS A 74 22.62 -3.01 12.70
CA HIS A 74 21.78 -1.82 12.73
C HIS A 74 20.35 -2.09 13.19
N TYR A 75 19.67 -1.06 13.69
CA TYR A 75 18.27 -1.08 14.10
C TYR A 75 17.94 -2.07 15.23
N LYS A 76 18.91 -2.33 16.11
CA LYS A 76 18.70 -3.13 17.31
C LYS A 76 17.56 -2.60 18.17
N LEU A 77 17.03 -3.42 19.07
CA LEU A 77 16.02 -2.97 20.03
C LEU A 77 16.62 -1.96 21.01
N LYS A 78 17.84 -2.20 21.49
CA LYS A 78 18.44 -1.48 22.63
C LYS A 78 19.75 -0.78 22.30
N GLY A 79 20.09 0.20 23.14
CA GLY A 79 21.35 0.93 23.12
C GLY A 79 21.23 2.31 22.49
N ALA A 80 22.20 3.18 22.82
CA ALA A 80 22.20 4.57 22.35
C ALA A 80 22.27 4.67 20.82
N ASN A 81 23.08 3.82 20.18
CA ASN A 81 23.17 3.78 18.71
C ASN A 81 21.83 3.35 18.09
N ALA A 82 21.20 2.31 18.63
CA ALA A 82 19.89 1.87 18.17
C ALA A 82 18.84 2.98 18.27
N THR A 83 18.79 3.69 19.40
CA THR A 83 17.88 4.84 19.55
C THR A 83 18.15 5.92 18.52
N ALA A 84 19.42 6.22 18.22
CA ALA A 84 19.77 7.16 17.17
C ALA A 84 19.32 6.67 15.78
N GLU A 85 19.57 5.41 15.45
CA GLU A 85 19.21 4.80 14.16
C GLU A 85 17.69 4.77 13.94
N TRP A 86 16.92 4.34 14.94
CA TRP A 86 15.45 4.34 14.86
C TRP A 86 14.86 5.74 14.76
N ASN A 87 15.46 6.72 15.45
CA ASN A 87 15.03 8.13 15.33
C ASN A 87 15.39 8.72 13.96
N ALA A 88 16.48 8.28 13.36
CA ALA A 88 16.96 8.72 12.05
C ALA A 88 16.20 8.12 10.85
N LEU A 89 15.33 7.12 11.08
CA LEU A 89 14.51 6.56 10.00
C LEU A 89 13.58 7.58 9.36
N ARG A 90 13.12 8.56 10.13
CA ARG A 90 12.25 9.61 9.61
C ARG A 90 13.08 10.74 9.01
N PRO A 91 12.65 11.33 7.89
CA PRO A 91 13.37 12.43 7.27
C PRO A 91 13.35 13.70 8.15
N PRO A 92 14.17 14.71 7.84
CA PRO A 92 14.02 16.05 8.41
C PRO A 92 12.58 16.55 8.33
N GLY A 93 12.09 17.23 9.37
CA GLY A 93 10.66 17.53 9.52
C GLY A 93 9.82 16.37 10.05
N THR A 94 10.46 15.25 10.40
CA THR A 94 9.91 14.11 11.14
C THR A 94 8.82 13.30 10.41
N GLY A 95 8.73 13.44 9.08
CA GLY A 95 7.74 12.78 8.23
C GLY A 95 6.68 13.71 7.66
N PHE A 96 6.54 14.91 8.22
CA PHE A 96 5.53 15.88 7.82
C PHE A 96 5.90 16.64 6.54
N VAL A 97 4.86 16.98 5.77
CA VAL A 97 4.91 17.85 4.59
C VAL A 97 3.85 18.94 4.72
N PHE A 98 4.13 20.11 4.14
CA PHE A 98 3.16 21.20 4.02
C PHE A 98 2.70 21.33 2.57
N LEU A 99 1.38 21.32 2.34
CA LEU A 99 0.77 21.37 1.01
C LEU A 99 -0.35 22.42 0.96
N GLY A 100 -0.59 22.96 -0.24
CA GLY A 100 -1.62 23.98 -0.50
C GLY A 100 -1.07 25.41 -0.54
N GLU A 101 -1.88 26.35 -1.03
CA GLU A 101 -1.57 27.80 -0.99
C GLU A 101 -1.66 28.36 0.43
N ASP A 102 -2.56 27.81 1.25
CA ASP A 102 -2.58 27.94 2.70
C ASP A 102 -1.90 26.70 3.30
N PRO A 103 -0.64 26.79 3.78
CA PRO A 103 0.18 25.63 4.10
C PRO A 103 -0.42 24.79 5.24
N GLN A 104 -0.93 23.61 4.90
CA GLN A 104 -1.44 22.65 5.88
C GLN A 104 -0.48 21.49 6.07
N ALA A 105 -0.29 21.10 7.33
CA ALA A 105 0.57 19.99 7.70
C ALA A 105 -0.13 18.65 7.44
N PHE A 106 0.59 17.75 6.78
CA PHE A 106 0.21 16.35 6.58
C PHE A 106 1.37 15.48 7.01
N ASP A 107 1.08 14.33 7.61
CA ASP A 107 2.09 13.28 7.80
C ASP A 107 1.95 12.24 6.67
N VAL A 108 3.06 11.65 6.24
CA VAL A 108 3.01 10.54 5.28
C VAL A 108 2.86 9.25 6.06
N SER A 109 1.86 8.44 5.72
CA SER A 109 1.48 7.26 6.52
C SER A 109 2.64 6.32 6.83
N MET A 110 3.52 6.04 5.87
CA MET A 110 4.71 5.22 6.08
C MET A 110 5.59 5.73 7.25
N TRP A 111 5.77 7.04 7.40
CA TRP A 111 6.58 7.62 8.48
C TRP A 111 5.87 7.57 9.83
N HIS A 112 4.56 7.75 9.84
CA HIS A 112 3.75 7.59 11.05
C HIS A 112 3.78 6.14 11.55
N GLN A 113 3.66 5.16 10.65
CA GLN A 113 3.80 3.74 10.99
C GLN A 113 5.18 3.41 11.60
N LEU A 114 6.26 3.98 11.06
CA LEU A 114 7.61 3.83 11.64
C LEU A 114 7.77 4.53 12.99
N HIS A 115 7.13 5.68 13.20
CA HIS A 115 7.10 6.37 14.50
C HIS A 115 6.42 5.49 15.56
N CYS A 116 5.25 4.94 15.25
CA CYS A 116 4.51 4.04 16.13
C CYS A 116 5.31 2.78 16.45
N LEU A 117 5.94 2.16 15.45
CA LEU A 117 6.80 1.00 15.67
C LEU A 117 7.97 1.35 16.61
N ASN A 118 8.64 2.49 16.44
CA ASN A 118 9.70 2.92 17.36
C ASN A 118 9.17 3.21 18.78
N HIS A 119 7.95 3.72 18.92
CA HIS A 119 7.34 3.96 20.24
C HIS A 119 7.06 2.64 20.96
N ILE A 120 6.50 1.64 20.28
CA ILE A 120 6.29 0.29 20.84
C ILE A 120 7.64 -0.32 21.25
N ARG A 121 8.67 -0.21 20.40
CA ARG A 121 10.04 -0.63 20.73
C ARG A 121 10.52 0.02 22.03
N ALA A 122 10.38 1.34 22.16
CA ALA A 122 10.84 2.06 23.35
C ALA A 122 10.09 1.61 24.63
N MET A 123 8.79 1.33 24.54
CA MET A 123 8.01 0.80 25.66
C MET A 123 8.48 -0.60 26.06
N LEU A 124 8.73 -1.49 25.09
CA LEU A 124 9.26 -2.83 25.34
C LEU A 124 10.65 -2.77 25.97
N VAL A 125 11.55 -1.93 25.45
CA VAL A 125 12.90 -1.76 26.00
C VAL A 125 12.89 -1.30 27.46
N ASN A 126 11.91 -0.49 27.85
CA ASN A 126 11.81 0.05 29.19
C ASN A 126 11.16 -0.93 30.20
N GLY A 127 10.77 -2.16 29.80
CA GLY A 127 10.56 -3.23 30.78
C GLY A 127 10.01 -4.60 30.31
N ASP A 128 10.83 -5.64 30.11
CA ASP A 128 11.56 -5.98 28.89
C ASP A 128 10.93 -7.24 28.27
N ASP A 129 11.08 -7.44 26.96
CA ASP A 129 11.35 -8.81 26.51
C ASP A 129 12.45 -8.90 25.47
N GLY A 130 12.72 -7.85 24.69
CA GLY A 130 14.04 -7.52 24.13
C GLY A 130 14.74 -8.62 23.35
N SER A 131 14.01 -9.67 22.98
CA SER A 131 14.57 -10.95 22.57
C SER A 131 15.04 -10.88 21.14
N ASP A 132 15.90 -11.81 20.74
CA ASP A 132 16.31 -11.94 19.33
C ASP A 132 15.09 -12.10 18.41
N HIS A 133 14.02 -12.74 18.90
CA HIS A 133 12.75 -12.88 18.18
C HIS A 133 11.98 -11.56 18.09
N THR A 134 11.91 -10.79 19.18
CA THR A 134 11.30 -9.45 19.17
C THR A 134 12.08 -8.51 18.25
N GLU A 135 13.41 -8.56 18.28
CA GLU A 135 14.28 -7.74 17.42
C GLU A 135 14.07 -8.08 15.94
N HIS A 136 14.11 -9.36 15.59
CA HIS A 136 13.78 -9.87 14.27
C HIS A 136 12.41 -9.38 13.78
N CYS A 137 11.36 -9.53 14.62
CA CYS A 137 10.00 -9.12 14.27
C CYS A 137 9.91 -7.62 13.98
N PHE A 138 10.55 -6.78 14.80
CA PHE A 138 10.56 -5.34 14.57
C PHE A 138 11.32 -4.97 13.30
N HIS A 139 12.39 -5.68 12.99
CA HIS A 139 13.13 -5.48 11.76
C HIS A 139 12.31 -5.90 10.52
N TYR A 140 11.57 -7.00 10.63
CA TYR A 140 10.66 -7.47 9.59
C TYR A 140 9.50 -6.48 9.35
N LEU A 141 8.86 -6.00 10.41
CA LEU A 141 7.76 -5.02 10.31
C LEU A 141 8.22 -3.70 9.71
N ARG A 142 9.38 -3.19 10.14
CA ARG A 142 10.02 -2.00 9.55
C ARG A 142 10.21 -2.16 8.04
N GLN A 143 10.73 -3.31 7.60
CA GLN A 143 10.94 -3.61 6.18
C GLN A 143 9.60 -3.71 5.42
N GLY A 144 8.58 -4.31 6.03
CA GLY A 144 7.22 -4.37 5.48
C GLY A 144 6.61 -2.98 5.24
N ILE A 145 6.72 -2.08 6.22
CA ILE A 145 6.25 -0.70 6.10
C ILE A 145 6.95 0.04 4.96
N LEU A 146 8.28 -0.07 4.89
CA LEU A 146 9.09 0.55 3.83
C LEU A 146 8.80 -0.03 2.45
N CYS A 147 8.55 -1.34 2.36
CA CYS A 147 8.20 -2.04 1.13
C CYS A 147 6.81 -1.65 0.61
N ALA A 148 5.84 -1.48 1.53
CA ALA A 148 4.51 -1.00 1.19
C ALA A 148 4.54 0.44 0.66
N ALA A 149 5.51 1.25 1.15
CA ALA A 149 5.72 2.64 0.73
C ALA A 149 4.41 3.44 0.70
N ASP A 150 3.60 3.30 1.74
CA ASP A 150 2.28 3.92 1.81
C ASP A 150 2.41 5.45 1.80
N THR A 151 2.15 6.05 0.64
CA THR A 151 2.20 7.49 0.42
C THR A 151 0.89 8.20 0.77
N THR A 152 -0.02 7.51 1.46
CA THR A 152 -1.27 8.11 1.93
C THR A 152 -0.97 9.33 2.82
N LEU A 153 -1.66 10.43 2.54
CA LEU A 153 -1.55 11.66 3.31
C LEU A 153 -2.51 11.61 4.51
N GLU A 154 -1.92 11.60 5.70
CA GLU A 154 -2.65 11.66 6.95
C GLU A 154 -2.73 13.11 7.44
N TRP A 155 -3.85 13.46 8.04
CA TRP A 155 -4.02 14.79 8.61
C TRP A 155 -3.00 15.03 9.74
N GLY A 156 -2.24 16.11 9.67
CA GLY A 156 -1.19 16.42 10.65
C GLY A 156 -1.70 16.86 12.03
N ALA A 157 -3.00 16.65 12.32
CA ALA A 157 -3.52 16.91 13.65
C ALA A 157 -2.99 15.89 14.65
N THR A 158 -2.47 16.41 15.75
CA THR A 158 -2.02 15.60 16.87
C THR A 158 -3.10 15.48 17.93
N THR A 159 -3.23 14.30 18.53
CA THR A 159 -4.06 14.07 19.70
C THR A 159 -3.17 13.98 20.94
N LYS A 160 -3.61 14.60 22.04
CA LYS A 160 -3.00 14.38 23.35
C LYS A 160 -3.59 13.14 23.99
N LEU A 161 -2.72 12.19 24.34
CA LEU A 161 -3.06 11.02 25.11
C LEU A 161 -3.21 11.37 26.59
N ALA A 162 -3.87 10.49 27.34
CA ALA A 162 -4.12 10.68 28.77
C ALA A 162 -2.84 10.77 29.61
N ASN A 163 -1.74 10.17 29.14
CA ASN A 163 -0.42 10.24 29.76
C ASN A 163 0.35 11.54 29.45
N GLY A 164 -0.23 12.46 28.66
CA GLY A 164 0.38 13.73 28.27
C GLY A 164 1.14 13.71 26.94
N ASP A 165 1.35 12.53 26.35
CA ASP A 165 2.04 12.40 25.07
C ASP A 165 1.19 12.96 23.93
N THR A 166 1.86 13.56 22.94
CA THR A 166 1.22 14.08 21.74
C THR A 166 1.56 13.15 20.58
N VAL A 167 0.54 12.52 20.01
CA VAL A 167 0.68 11.54 18.92
C VAL A 167 0.00 12.06 17.66
N ALA A 168 0.53 11.72 16.49
CA ALA A 168 -0.23 11.92 15.26
C ALA A 168 -1.48 11.05 15.29
N SER A 169 -2.63 11.61 14.89
CA SER A 169 -3.91 10.93 15.07
C SER A 169 -4.20 9.93 13.94
N GLY A 170 -3.94 10.32 12.69
CA GLY A 170 -4.29 9.53 11.49
C GLY A 170 -5.79 9.30 11.26
N VAL A 171 -6.64 9.60 12.26
CA VAL A 171 -8.08 9.33 12.28
C VAL A 171 -8.80 9.97 11.10
N GLY A 172 -9.65 9.17 10.44
CA GLY A 172 -10.45 9.58 9.29
C GLY A 172 -9.76 9.41 7.93
N THR A 173 -8.50 8.95 7.91
CA THR A 173 -7.75 8.69 6.67
C THR A 173 -8.05 7.29 6.15
N THR A 174 -8.34 7.15 4.85
CA THR A 174 -8.56 5.85 4.21
C THR A 174 -7.28 5.36 3.55
N HIS A 175 -6.81 4.18 3.94
CA HIS A 175 -5.63 3.52 3.37
C HIS A 175 -6.03 2.56 2.25
N THR A 176 -5.13 2.37 1.28
CA THR A 176 -5.28 1.36 0.23
C THR A 176 -4.29 0.22 0.47
N CYS A 177 -4.77 -0.90 1.02
CA CYS A 177 -3.94 -2.06 1.37
C CYS A 177 -3.92 -3.13 0.26
N ARG A 178 -2.91 -4.02 0.30
CA ARG A 178 -2.92 -5.29 -0.45
C ARG A 178 -3.69 -6.36 0.35
N ASP A 179 -4.38 -7.26 -0.34
CA ASP A 179 -5.34 -8.20 0.28
C ASP A 179 -4.63 -9.28 1.12
N TRP A 180 -4.73 -9.14 2.45
CA TRP A 180 -4.13 -10.04 3.42
C TRP A 180 -5.01 -11.26 3.73
N HIS A 181 -6.30 -11.25 3.39
CA HIS A 181 -7.18 -12.41 3.56
C HIS A 181 -6.76 -13.55 2.63
N GLN A 182 -6.31 -13.22 1.41
CA GLN A 182 -5.78 -14.22 0.48
C GLN A 182 -4.52 -14.93 1.02
N VAL A 183 -3.74 -14.27 1.88
CA VAL A 183 -2.58 -14.85 2.55
C VAL A 183 -3.02 -15.69 3.75
N TYR A 184 -3.98 -15.18 4.54
CA TYR A 184 -4.57 -15.90 5.66
C TYR A 184 -5.21 -17.23 5.21
N ASP A 185 -6.04 -17.18 4.18
CA ASP A 185 -6.72 -18.35 3.60
C ASP A 185 -5.71 -19.36 3.05
N TRP A 186 -4.58 -18.91 2.50
CA TRP A 186 -3.53 -19.79 2.01
C TRP A 186 -2.78 -20.47 3.16
N MET A 187 -2.48 -19.75 4.25
CA MET A 187 -1.78 -20.27 5.42
C MET A 187 -2.63 -21.28 6.19
N GLU A 188 -3.94 -21.03 6.31
CA GLU A 188 -4.90 -21.96 6.93
C GLU A 188 -4.97 -23.27 6.13
N ASN A 189 -5.17 -23.19 4.81
CA ASN A 189 -5.17 -24.37 3.91
C ASN A 189 -3.83 -25.13 3.90
N ASN A 190 -2.71 -24.45 4.16
CA ASN A 190 -1.40 -25.08 4.25
C ASN A 190 -1.22 -25.84 5.58
N HIS A 191 -1.68 -25.25 6.69
CA HIS A 191 -1.60 -25.83 8.03
C HIS A 191 -2.40 -27.13 8.16
N GLU A 192 -3.53 -27.26 7.46
CA GLU A 192 -4.34 -28.49 7.41
C GLU A 192 -3.58 -29.74 6.90
N ARG A 193 -2.46 -29.55 6.20
CA ARG A 193 -1.65 -30.63 5.63
C ARG A 193 -0.47 -31.05 6.49
N TRP A 194 -0.33 -30.48 7.69
CA TRP A 194 0.80 -30.78 8.56
C TRP A 194 0.73 -32.21 9.11
N THR A 195 1.88 -32.88 9.12
CA THR A 195 2.02 -34.22 9.70
C THR A 195 2.22 -34.14 11.22
N PRO A 196 1.93 -35.21 11.98
CA PRO A 196 2.19 -35.25 13.41
C PRO A 196 3.64 -34.93 13.78
N GLU A 197 4.61 -35.32 12.96
CA GLU A 197 6.03 -35.01 13.13
C GLU A 197 6.33 -33.52 12.91
N MET A 198 5.69 -32.87 11.94
CA MET A 198 5.81 -31.42 11.70
C MET A 198 5.17 -30.62 12.84
N SER A 199 3.98 -31.04 13.30
CA SER A 199 3.33 -30.44 14.46
C SER A 199 4.16 -30.63 15.74
N LYS A 200 4.85 -31.77 15.87
CA LYS A 200 5.75 -32.04 17.00
C LYS A 200 7.04 -31.23 16.91
N MET A 201 7.66 -31.09 15.75
CA MET A 201 8.82 -30.22 15.55
C MET A 201 8.52 -28.77 15.92
N ILE A 202 7.33 -28.27 15.60
CA ILE A 202 6.92 -26.93 16.01
C ILE A 202 6.62 -26.86 17.50
N LYS A 203 5.96 -27.85 18.10
CA LYS A 203 5.75 -27.89 19.57
C LYS A 203 7.06 -27.98 20.36
N ASP A 204 8.05 -28.69 19.83
CA ASP A 204 9.36 -28.86 20.47
C ASP A 204 10.28 -27.63 20.22
N ALA A 205 10.05 -26.88 19.14
CA ALA A 205 10.78 -25.65 18.82
C ALA A 205 10.16 -24.38 19.45
N VAL A 206 8.90 -24.45 19.86
CA VAL A 206 8.12 -23.34 20.45
C VAL A 206 7.80 -23.63 21.94
N GLY A 207 8.43 -24.67 22.51
CA GLY A 207 8.37 -24.99 23.94
C GLY A 207 9.30 -24.14 24.78
#